data_AF-A0A945KH69-F1
#
_entry.id   AF-A0A945KH69-F1
#
_cell.length_a   1.000
_cell.length_b   1.000
_cell.length_c   1.000
_cell.angle_alpha   90.00
_cell.angle_beta   90.00
_cell.angle_gamma   90.00
#
_symmetry.space_group_name_H-M   'P 1'
#
loop_
_entity.id
_entity.type
_entity.pdbx_description
1 polymer ?
#
loop_
_entity_poly.entity_id
_entity_poly.type
_entity_poly.pdbx_seq_one_letter_code
_entity_poly.pdbx_strand_id
1 'polypeptide(L)'
;MRLLFWLLAIPCLALGGAFAAVNVAPLTLRIWPLPFEVTVPIYGAVLGAFFSGCAITALYYWISGVPGWFARRRGQKRERELEAETQRLQTRLSEIEQTGHGHPVGMGNEFSPTPQPGRIRRLLASGNE
;
A
#
# COMPACT_ATOMS: atom_id res chain seq x y z
N MET A 1 6.87 -9.85 -13.57
CA MET A 1 7.01 -10.45 -12.21
C MET A 1 7.41 -11.92 -12.23
N ARG A 2 6.80 -12.79 -13.07
CA ARG A 2 7.15 -14.23 -13.12
C ARG A 2 8.58 -14.53 -13.61
N LEU A 3 9.12 -13.71 -14.51
CA LEU A 3 10.49 -13.87 -15.03
C LEU A 3 11.55 -13.59 -13.96
N LEU A 4 11.36 -12.54 -13.15
CA LEU A 4 12.29 -12.19 -12.06
C LEU A 4 12.30 -13.28 -10.98
N PHE A 5 11.13 -13.87 -10.70
CA PHE A 5 11.02 -15.04 -9.83
C PHE A 5 11.80 -16.23 -10.39
N TRP A 6 11.61 -16.58 -11.67
CA TRP A 6 12.35 -17.69 -12.30
C TRP A 6 13.85 -17.43 -12.39
N LEU A 7 14.26 -16.18 -12.61
CA LEU A 7 15.67 -15.77 -12.65
C LEU A 7 16.35 -15.94 -11.29
N LEU A 8 15.62 -15.81 -10.19
CA LEU A 8 16.16 -16.04 -8.84
C LEU A 8 16.01 -17.51 -8.40
N ALA A 9 14.89 -18.15 -8.76
CA ALA A 9 14.55 -19.49 -8.34
C ALA A 9 15.44 -20.56 -9.00
N ILE A 10 15.70 -20.48 -10.32
CA ILE A 10 16.58 -21.43 -11.00
C ILE A 10 17.97 -21.47 -10.34
N PRO A 11 18.73 -20.35 -10.26
CA PRO A 11 20.08 -20.42 -9.73
C PRO A 11 20.07 -20.82 -8.26
N CYS A 12 19.10 -20.36 -7.46
CA CYS A 12 18.98 -20.78 -6.07
C CYS A 12 18.78 -22.30 -5.95
N LEU A 13 17.92 -22.89 -6.80
CA LEU A 13 17.69 -24.33 -6.83
C LEU A 13 18.91 -25.11 -7.33
N ALA A 14 19.58 -24.58 -8.37
CA ALA A 14 20.80 -25.18 -8.91
C ALA A 14 21.94 -25.17 -7.88
N LEU A 15 22.15 -24.05 -7.19
CA LEU A 15 23.14 -23.93 -6.11
C LEU A 15 22.80 -24.88 -4.96
N GLY A 16 21.53 -24.93 -4.54
CA GLY A 16 21.08 -25.85 -3.50
C GLY A 16 21.30 -27.32 -3.87
N GLY A 17 20.98 -27.70 -5.12
CA GLY A 17 21.19 -29.04 -5.63
C GLY A 17 22.66 -29.42 -5.75
N ALA A 18 23.51 -28.53 -6.28
CA ALA A 18 24.95 -28.74 -6.37
C ALA A 18 25.60 -28.85 -4.98
N PHE A 19 25.19 -27.98 -4.04
CA PHE A 19 25.63 -28.05 -2.66
C PHE A 19 25.25 -29.38 -2.01
N ALA A 20 24.03 -29.86 -2.24
CA ALA A 20 23.57 -31.15 -1.73
C ALA A 20 24.32 -32.34 -2.32
N ALA A 21 24.62 -32.31 -3.62
CA ALA A 21 25.37 -33.37 -4.29
C ALA A 21 26.81 -33.50 -3.77
N VAL A 22 27.45 -32.37 -3.43
CA VAL A 22 28.85 -32.36 -2.95
C VAL A 22 28.94 -32.55 -1.44
N ASN A 23 27.96 -32.07 -0.67
CA ASN A 23 28.03 -32.00 0.79
C ASN A 23 27.00 -32.94 1.44
N VAL A 24 27.21 -34.25 1.28
CA VAL A 24 26.40 -35.33 1.91
C VAL A 24 26.91 -35.68 3.32
N ALA A 25 27.95 -34.99 3.80
CA ALA A 25 28.57 -35.28 5.09
C ALA A 25 27.55 -35.21 6.25
N PRO A 26 27.59 -36.18 7.20
CA PRO A 26 26.71 -36.19 8.35
C PRO A 26 27.09 -35.06 9.33
N LEU A 27 26.10 -34.27 9.74
CA LEU A 27 26.20 -33.22 10.74
C LEU A 27 25.34 -33.60 11.95
N THR A 28 25.96 -33.73 13.11
CA THR A 28 25.26 -33.94 14.38
C THR A 28 24.91 -32.60 15.00
N LEU A 29 23.62 -32.26 15.02
CA LEU A 29 23.09 -31.05 15.64
C LEU A 29 22.69 -31.37 17.08
N ARG A 30 23.30 -30.68 18.04
CA ARG A 30 22.91 -30.72 19.45
C ARG A 30 22.09 -29.48 19.79
N ILE A 31 20.80 -29.67 20.08
CA ILE A 31 19.85 -28.57 20.25
C ILE A 31 19.88 -28.09 21.70
N TRP A 32 20.81 -27.20 22.05
CA TRP A 32 20.84 -26.63 23.41
C TRP A 32 19.60 -25.75 23.67
N PRO A 33 18.95 -25.79 24.86
CA PRO A 33 19.25 -26.53 26.09
C PRO A 33 18.63 -27.94 26.16
N LEU A 34 17.96 -28.40 25.12
CA LEU A 34 17.33 -29.72 25.05
C LEU A 34 18.39 -30.83 24.83
N PRO A 35 18.27 -32.00 25.49
CA PRO A 35 19.21 -33.11 25.30
C PRO A 35 18.88 -33.93 24.03
N PHE A 36 18.55 -33.26 22.92
CA PHE A 36 18.31 -33.92 21.63
C PHE A 36 19.52 -33.76 20.72
N GLU A 37 19.92 -34.90 20.14
CA GLU A 37 20.94 -34.98 19.10
C GLU A 37 20.30 -35.50 17.82
N VAL A 38 20.42 -34.72 16.75
CA VAL A 38 19.85 -35.05 15.45
C VAL A 38 20.98 -35.09 14.44
N THR A 39 21.25 -36.27 13.89
CA THR A 39 22.21 -36.44 12.81
C THR A 39 21.50 -36.29 11.48
N VAL A 40 21.79 -35.20 10.78
CA VAL A 40 21.27 -34.91 9.44
C VAL A 40 22.42 -34.59 8.50
N PRO A 41 22.32 -34.90 7.20
CA PRO A 41 23.28 -34.41 6.24
C PRO A 41 23.35 -32.88 6.28
N ILE A 42 24.55 -32.31 6.11
CA ILE A 42 24.75 -30.86 6.19
C ILE A 42 23.90 -30.08 5.17
N TYR A 43 23.65 -30.66 3.99
CA TYR A 43 22.72 -30.09 3.01
C TYR A 43 21.30 -29.96 3.56
N GLY A 44 20.84 -30.94 4.35
CA GLY A 44 19.52 -30.96 4.95
C GLY A 44 19.36 -29.85 5.98
N ALA A 45 20.40 -29.61 6.78
CA ALA A 45 20.42 -28.52 7.76
C ALA A 45 20.38 -27.14 7.08
N VAL A 46 21.22 -26.91 6.07
CA VAL A 46 21.32 -25.62 5.35
C VAL A 46 20.04 -25.34 4.56
N LEU A 47 19.57 -26.30 3.76
CA LEU A 47 18.34 -26.14 3.01
C LEU A 47 17.14 -25.98 3.95
N GLY A 48 17.06 -26.78 5.01
CA GLY A 48 15.99 -26.67 6.02
C GLY A 48 15.93 -25.28 6.65
N ALA A 49 17.08 -24.72 7.04
CA ALA A 49 17.16 -23.36 7.57
C ALA A 49 16.70 -22.32 6.53
N PHE A 50 17.18 -22.42 5.29
CA PHE A 50 16.78 -21.51 4.21
C PHE A 50 15.27 -21.57 3.94
N PHE A 51 14.70 -22.76 3.79
CA PHE A 51 13.28 -22.96 3.56
C PHE A 51 12.44 -22.48 4.75
N SER A 52 12.91 -22.66 5.99
CA SER A 52 12.21 -22.16 7.18
C SER A 52 12.15 -20.63 7.20
N GLY A 53 13.24 -19.94 6.86
CA GLY A 53 13.26 -18.48 6.74
C GLY A 53 12.31 -17.97 5.65
N CYS A 54 12.30 -18.65 4.50
CA CYS A 54 11.34 -18.37 3.43
C CYS A 54 9.89 -18.60 3.89
N ALA A 55 9.60 -19.70 4.59
CA ALA A 55 8.27 -20.02 5.09
C ALA A 55 7.80 -18.98 6.11
N ILE A 56 8.67 -18.57 7.05
CA ILE A 56 8.38 -17.51 8.02
C ILE A 56 8.10 -16.19 7.31
N THR A 57 8.92 -15.84 6.33
CA THR A 57 8.74 -14.60 5.56
C THR A 57 7.45 -14.64 4.74
N ALA A 58 7.15 -15.77 4.09
CA ALA A 58 5.91 -15.97 3.34
C ALA A 58 4.67 -15.91 4.25
N LEU A 59 4.76 -16.50 5.45
CA LEU A 59 3.70 -16.44 6.45
C LEU A 59 3.52 -15.01 6.99
N TYR A 60 4.61 -14.29 7.22
CA TYR A 60 4.59 -12.88 7.60
C TYR A 60 3.92 -12.02 6.52
N TYR A 61 4.25 -12.24 5.23
CA TYR A 61 3.57 -11.59 4.10
C TYR A 61 2.10 -12.00 3.98
N TRP A 62 1.77 -13.26 4.27
CA TRP A 62 0.38 -13.73 4.26
C TRP A 62 -0.43 -12.98 5.30
N ILE A 63 0.04 -12.97 6.56
CA ILE A 63 -0.65 -12.33 7.69
C ILE A 63 -0.73 -10.81 7.48
N SER A 64 0.33 -10.17 7.00
CA SER A 64 0.32 -8.73 6.67
C SER A 64 -0.50 -8.39 5.42
N GLY A 65 -0.77 -9.36 4.55
CA GLY A 65 -1.61 -9.21 3.36
C GLY A 65 -3.12 -9.30 3.62
N VAL A 66 -3.55 -9.79 4.79
CA VAL A 66 -4.98 -9.96 5.15
C VAL A 66 -5.79 -8.66 5.07
N PRO A 67 -5.29 -7.47 5.50
CA PRO A 67 -6.00 -6.21 5.29
C PRO A 67 -5.90 -5.70 3.83
N GLY A 68 -4.86 -6.11 3.10
CA GLY A 68 -4.51 -5.60 1.77
C GLY A 68 -5.49 -5.99 0.66
N TRP A 69 -6.15 -7.15 0.77
CA TRP A 69 -7.17 -7.57 -0.20
C TRP A 69 -8.44 -6.69 -0.15
N PHE A 70 -8.83 -6.24 1.04
CA PHE A 70 -9.91 -5.25 1.20
C PHE A 70 -9.46 -3.82 0.89
N ALA A 71 -8.21 -3.46 1.20
CA ALA A 71 -7.65 -2.15 0.89
C ALA A 71 -7.51 -1.89 -0.61
N ARG A 72 -7.17 -2.91 -1.43
CA ARG A 72 -7.09 -2.79 -2.90
C ARG A 72 -8.42 -2.42 -3.55
N ARG A 73 -9.56 -2.87 -3.02
CA ARG A 73 -10.90 -2.43 -3.47
C ARG A 73 -11.26 -1.02 -3.02
N ARG A 74 -10.74 -0.56 -1.87
CA ARG A 74 -10.93 0.82 -1.39
C ARG A 74 -9.99 1.82 -2.06
N GLY A 75 -8.80 1.39 -2.47
CA GLY A 75 -7.83 2.18 -3.24
C GLY A 75 -8.39 2.65 -4.57
N GLN A 76 -9.03 1.76 -5.34
CA GLN A 76 -9.63 2.13 -6.64
C GLN A 76 -10.79 3.14 -6.52
N LYS A 77 -11.54 3.12 -5.41
CA LYS A 77 -12.58 4.14 -5.18
C LYS A 77 -11.96 5.49 -4.86
N ARG A 78 -10.92 5.50 -4.01
CA ARG A 78 -10.19 6.73 -3.65
C ARG A 78 -9.44 7.33 -4.84
N GLU A 79 -8.83 6.50 -5.70
CA GLU A 79 -8.20 6.98 -6.94
C GLU A 79 -9.21 7.65 -7.87
N ARG A 80 -10.40 7.05 -8.06
CA ARG A 80 -11.46 7.66 -8.87
C ARG A 80 -12.04 8.94 -8.26
N GLU A 81 -12.16 9.00 -6.94
CA GLU A 81 -12.60 10.20 -6.23
C GLU A 81 -11.57 11.33 -6.39
N LEU A 82 -10.28 11.02 -6.25
CA LEU A 82 -9.18 11.97 -6.46
C LEU A 82 -9.07 12.43 -7.93
N GLU A 83 -9.28 11.54 -8.90
CA GLU A 83 -9.37 11.87 -10.33
C GLU A 83 -10.57 12.78 -10.64
N ALA A 84 -11.74 12.51 -10.04
CA ALA A 84 -12.92 13.37 -10.22
C ALA A 84 -12.72 14.75 -9.59
N GLU A 85 -12.05 14.83 -8.45
CA GLU A 85 -11.78 16.09 -7.76
C GLU A 85 -10.76 16.95 -8.51
N THR A 86 -9.68 16.35 -9.03
CA THR A 86 -8.71 17.03 -9.91
C THR A 86 -9.35 17.53 -11.20
N GLN A 87 -10.22 16.76 -11.85
CA GLN A 87 -10.95 17.21 -13.03
C GLN A 87 -11.87 18.41 -12.72
N ARG A 88 -12.62 18.36 -11.62
CA ARG A 88 -13.48 19.48 -11.19
C ARG A 88 -12.69 20.75 -10.92
N LEU A 89 -11.51 20.64 -10.32
CA LEU A 89 -10.62 21.77 -10.09
C LEU A 89 -10.08 22.35 -11.40
N GLN A 90 -9.71 21.49 -12.36
CA GLN A 90 -9.28 21.94 -13.69
C GLN A 90 -10.41 22.64 -14.46
N THR A 91 -11.63 22.12 -14.42
CA THR A 91 -12.79 22.77 -15.07
C THR A 91 -13.04 24.17 -14.49
N ARG A 92 -13.01 24.33 -13.17
CA ARG A 92 -13.17 25.65 -12.53
C ARG A 92 -12.05 26.61 -12.88
N LEU A 93 -10.80 26.15 -12.95
CA LEU A 93 -9.68 26.97 -13.39
C LEU A 93 -9.86 27.42 -14.84
N SER A 94 -10.25 26.52 -15.74
CA SER A 94 -10.52 26.87 -17.14
C SER A 94 -11.70 27.83 -17.31
N GLU A 95 -12.72 27.73 -16.46
CA GLU A 95 -13.87 28.64 -16.46
C GLU A 95 -13.49 30.04 -15.96
N ILE A 96 -12.66 30.13 -14.92
CA ILE A 96 -12.09 31.40 -14.41
C ILE A 96 -11.14 32.02 -15.45
N GLU A 97 -10.34 31.21 -16.14
CA GLU A 97 -9.42 31.68 -17.16
C GLU A 97 -10.17 32.15 -18.43
N GLN A 98 -11.24 31.46 -18.83
CA GLN A 98 -12.11 31.86 -19.93
C GLN A 98 -12.96 33.10 -19.60
N THR A 99 -13.47 33.21 -18.38
CA THR A 99 -14.16 34.43 -17.92
C THR A 99 -13.19 35.59 -17.67
N GLY A 100 -11.91 35.30 -17.37
CA GLY A 100 -10.83 36.27 -17.27
C GLY A 100 -10.29 36.77 -18.62
N HIS A 101 -10.45 36.01 -19.71
CA HIS A 101 -10.02 36.39 -21.06
C HIS A 101 -11.05 37.21 -21.86
N GLY A 102 -12.16 37.62 -21.23
CA GLY A 102 -13.28 38.28 -21.90
C GLY A 102 -13.94 39.43 -21.15
N HIS A 103 -13.21 40.24 -20.38
CA HIS A 103 -13.78 41.53 -19.94
C HIS A 103 -12.73 42.64 -19.76
N PRO A 104 -12.94 43.85 -20.31
CA PRO A 104 -12.14 45.01 -19.97
C PRO A 104 -12.32 45.30 -18.48
N VAL A 105 -11.24 45.72 -17.83
CA VAL A 105 -11.23 46.20 -16.45
C VAL A 105 -12.15 47.43 -16.34
N GLY A 106 -13.43 47.18 -16.07
CA GLY A 106 -14.42 48.16 -15.67
C GLY A 106 -14.37 48.31 -14.16
N MET A 107 -13.90 49.47 -13.71
CA MET A 107 -13.89 49.88 -12.30
C MET A 107 -15.26 49.69 -11.64
N GLY A 108 -15.20 49.46 -10.33
CA GLY A 108 -16.30 49.12 -9.45
C GLY A 108 -17.59 49.89 -9.66
N ASN A 109 -18.70 49.15 -9.57
CA ASN A 109 -19.70 49.47 -8.58
C ASN A 109 -20.53 48.23 -8.23
N GLU A 110 -20.64 48.01 -6.93
CA GLU A 110 -21.80 47.47 -6.23
C GLU A 110 -22.35 46.10 -6.66
N PHE A 111 -21.89 45.05 -5.98
CA PHE A 111 -22.80 43.96 -5.62
C PHE A 111 -22.47 43.41 -4.23
N SER A 112 -23.29 43.82 -3.26
CA SER A 112 -23.32 43.28 -1.89
C SER A 112 -23.64 41.78 -1.90
N PRO A 113 -22.97 40.95 -1.10
CA PRO A 113 -23.37 39.55 -0.94
C PRO A 113 -24.69 39.48 -0.16
N THR A 114 -25.73 38.93 -0.80
CA THR A 114 -26.98 38.58 -0.14
C THR A 114 -26.75 37.47 0.90
N PRO A 115 -27.26 37.61 2.14
CA PRO A 115 -27.05 36.63 3.19
C PRO A 115 -27.92 35.38 3.03
N GLN A 116 -27.26 34.22 3.18
CA GLN A 116 -27.81 32.86 3.25
C GLN A 116 -29.09 32.73 4.11
N PRO A 117 -30.11 31.98 3.67
CA PRO A 117 -31.42 31.84 4.34
C PRO A 117 -31.42 31.05 5.67
N GLY A 118 -30.25 30.73 6.23
CA GLY A 118 -30.12 30.01 7.50
C GLY A 118 -30.07 30.88 8.76
N ARG A 119 -29.98 32.21 8.63
CA ARG A 119 -29.71 33.13 9.76
C ARG A 119 -30.95 33.78 10.39
N ILE A 120 -32.16 33.52 9.88
CA ILE A 120 -33.38 34.12 10.45
C ILE A 120 -33.81 33.40 11.74
N ARG A 121 -33.47 32.11 11.90
CA ARG A 121 -33.87 31.32 13.07
C ARG A 121 -33.17 31.72 14.38
N ARG A 122 -32.07 32.49 14.31
CA ARG A 122 -31.30 32.88 15.49
C ARG A 122 -31.70 34.24 16.07
N LEU A 123 -32.46 35.05 15.33
CA LEU A 123 -32.90 36.38 15.79
C LEU A 123 -34.30 36.38 16.44
N LEU A 124 -35.09 35.32 16.26
CA LEU A 124 -36.37 35.15 16.95
C LEU A 124 -36.26 34.49 18.33
N ALA A 125 -35.09 33.96 18.71
CA ALA A 125 -34.84 33.32 20.00
C ALA A 125 -34.12 34.22 21.02
N SER A 126 -33.82 35.48 20.66
CA SER A 126 -33.14 36.47 21.52
C SER A 126 -34.06 37.65 21.88
N GLY A 127 -35.37 37.49 21.67
CA GLY A 127 -36.38 38.52 21.93
C GLY A 127 -37.50 38.03 22.86
N ASN A 128 -37.20 37.05 23.72
CA ASN A 128 -38.03 36.73 24.87
C ASN A 128 -37.09 36.66 26.07
N GLU A 129 -37.34 37.61 26.96
CA GLU A 129 -36.87 37.71 28.34
C GLU A 129 -37.06 36.41 29.13
#